data_AF-A0A645ED38-F1
#
_entry.id   AF-A0A645ED38-F1
#
_cell.length_a   1.000
_cell.length_b   1.000
_cell.length_c   1.000
_cell.angle_alpha   90.00
_cell.angle_beta   90.00
_cell.angle_gamma   90.00
#
_symmetry.space_group_name_H-M   'P 1'
#
loop_
_entity.id
_entity.type
_entity.pdbx_description
1 polymer ?
#
loop_
_entity_poly.entity_id
_entity_poly.type
_entity_poly.pdbx_seq_one_letter_code
_entity_poly.pdbx_strand_id
1 'polypeptide(L)'
;MKTTLQLSQLLADIQVAYTNLRGFHWNIKGREFYVLHSKFEDIYNDLNEKADEIAERILMLGETPAHNYSEYLKISKIKETGVISDGDKALGLILDYYQSFMNQEKEILKSAAENEDEVTIALMTDYLKEQEKFVWMLKAFMSK
;
A
#
# COMPACT_ATOMS: atom_id res chain seq x y z
N MET A 1 0.63 12.20 17.55
CA MET A 1 0.37 10.99 18.39
C MET A 1 1.12 9.78 17.82
N LYS A 2 1.30 8.67 18.55
CA LYS A 2 1.94 7.44 18.01
C LYS A 2 1.22 6.92 16.77
N THR A 3 -0.12 6.87 16.81
CA THR A 3 -0.98 6.44 15.69
C THR A 3 -0.77 7.29 14.44
N THR A 4 -0.71 8.62 14.56
CA THR A 4 -0.53 9.51 13.40
C THR A 4 0.85 9.39 12.76
N LEU A 5 1.91 9.13 13.56
CA LEU A 5 3.23 8.83 13.01
C LEU A 5 3.25 7.52 12.22
N GLN A 6 2.53 6.50 12.69
CA GLN A 6 2.41 5.22 11.99
C GLN A 6 1.55 5.35 10.72
N LEU A 7 0.48 6.14 10.75
CA LEU A 7 -0.32 6.47 9.56
C LEU A 7 0.53 7.21 8.52
N SER A 8 1.35 8.20 8.94
CA SER A 8 2.27 8.90 8.04
C SER A 8 3.31 7.98 7.39
N GLN A 9 3.80 6.99 8.13
CA GLN A 9 4.68 5.96 7.59
C GLN A 9 3.96 5.11 6.54
N LEU A 10 2.73 4.66 6.83
CA LEU A 10 1.93 3.85 5.91
C LEU A 10 1.60 4.64 4.63
N LEU A 11 1.22 5.91 4.76
CA LEU A 11 0.99 6.81 3.63
C LEU A 11 2.21 6.92 2.72
N ALA A 12 3.40 7.10 3.30
CA ALA A 12 4.63 7.18 2.53
C ALA A 12 4.93 5.88 1.77
N ASP A 13 4.77 4.73 2.43
CA ASP A 13 4.97 3.43 1.79
C ASP A 13 3.97 3.20 0.64
N ILE A 14 2.69 3.55 0.84
CA ILE A 14 1.64 3.45 -0.19
C ILE A 14 1.96 4.34 -1.39
N GLN A 15 2.40 5.57 -1.17
CA GLN A 15 2.72 6.52 -2.25
C GLN A 15 3.91 6.06 -3.10
N VAL A 16 4.94 5.46 -2.47
CA VAL A 16 6.05 4.86 -3.22
C VAL A 16 5.60 3.60 -3.96
N ALA A 17 4.80 2.73 -3.33
CA ALA A 17 4.27 1.53 -3.98
C ALA A 17 3.36 1.85 -5.17
N TYR A 18 2.50 2.87 -5.04
CA TYR A 18 1.66 3.40 -6.10
C TYR A 18 2.49 3.79 -7.34
N THR A 19 3.58 4.53 -7.11
CA THR A 19 4.48 4.96 -8.18
C THR A 19 5.18 3.76 -8.84
N ASN A 20 5.62 2.77 -8.04
CA ASN A 20 6.19 1.53 -8.56
C ASN A 20 5.19 0.74 -9.41
N LEU A 21 3.93 0.61 -8.96
CA LEU A 21 2.86 -0.07 -9.69
C LEU A 21 2.56 0.57 -11.03
N ARG A 22 2.60 1.91 -11.12
CA ARG A 22 2.53 2.62 -12.41
C ARG A 22 3.70 2.24 -13.30
N GLY A 23 4.91 2.16 -12.73
CA GLY A 23 6.09 1.62 -13.40
C GLY A 23 5.88 0.22 -13.94
N PHE A 24 5.26 -0.69 -13.17
CA PHE A 24 4.97 -2.05 -13.60
C PHE A 24 3.91 -2.07 -14.71
N HIS A 25 2.82 -1.32 -14.55
CA HIS A 25 1.75 -1.17 -15.52
C HIS A 25 2.28 -0.69 -16.89
N TRP A 26 3.15 0.33 -16.90
CA TRP A 26 3.71 0.86 -18.15
C TRP A 26 4.71 -0.08 -18.83
N ASN A 27 5.44 -0.89 -18.06
CA ASN A 27 6.63 -1.58 -18.57
C ASN A 27 6.50 -3.10 -18.63
N ILE A 28 5.40 -3.69 -18.13
CA ILE A 28 5.17 -5.13 -18.17
C ILE A 28 5.23 -5.68 -19.61
N LYS A 29 5.82 -6.86 -19.78
CA LYS A 29 5.93 -7.56 -21.06
C LYS A 29 5.63 -9.04 -20.90
N GLY A 30 5.43 -9.73 -22.00
CA GLY A 30 5.24 -11.18 -22.03
C GLY A 30 3.79 -11.60 -22.28
N ARG A 31 3.55 -12.91 -22.18
CA ARG A 31 2.27 -13.53 -22.59
C ARG A 31 1.09 -13.09 -21.73
N GLU A 32 1.35 -12.66 -20.51
CA GLU A 32 0.34 -12.23 -19.54
C GLU A 32 0.08 -10.72 -19.58
N PHE A 33 0.65 -10.00 -20.55
CA PHE A 33 0.59 -8.54 -20.65
C PHE A 33 -0.82 -8.00 -20.40
N TYR A 34 -1.83 -8.47 -21.14
CA TYR A 34 -3.19 -7.93 -21.03
C TYR A 34 -3.81 -8.12 -19.64
N VAL A 35 -3.49 -9.22 -18.96
CA VAL A 35 -4.00 -9.52 -17.62
C VAL A 35 -3.27 -8.67 -16.58
N LEU A 36 -1.94 -8.69 -16.59
CA LEU A 36 -1.12 -8.00 -15.60
C LEU A 36 -1.17 -6.48 -15.76
N HIS A 37 -1.19 -5.96 -16.98
CA HIS A 37 -1.32 -4.53 -17.25
C HIS A 37 -2.60 -3.96 -16.63
N SER A 38 -3.76 -4.56 -16.94
CA SER A 38 -5.04 -4.16 -16.34
C SER A 38 -5.03 -4.37 -14.83
N LYS A 39 -4.44 -5.48 -14.34
CA LYS A 39 -4.46 -5.77 -12.91
C LYS A 39 -3.62 -4.78 -12.10
N PHE A 40 -2.48 -4.34 -12.61
CA PHE A 40 -1.65 -3.32 -11.95
C PHE A 40 -2.36 -1.97 -11.90
N GLU A 41 -3.23 -1.66 -12.87
CA GLU A 41 -4.11 -0.49 -12.83
C GLU A 41 -5.15 -0.55 -11.71
N ASP A 42 -5.86 -1.68 -11.59
CA ASP A 42 -6.79 -1.88 -10.48
C ASP A 42 -6.09 -1.66 -9.13
N ILE A 43 -4.88 -2.20 -8.98
CA ILE A 43 -4.12 -2.11 -7.73
C ILE A 43 -3.67 -0.67 -7.45
N TYR A 44 -3.13 0.06 -8.44
CA TYR A 44 -2.71 1.43 -8.15
C TYR A 44 -3.88 2.37 -7.90
N ASN A 45 -5.06 2.12 -8.49
CA ASN A 45 -6.26 2.93 -8.22
C ASN A 45 -6.74 2.70 -6.79
N ASP A 46 -6.79 1.44 -6.34
CA ASP A 46 -7.09 1.08 -4.94
C ASP A 46 -6.11 1.74 -3.96
N LEU A 47 -4.80 1.69 -4.23
CA LEU A 47 -3.81 2.36 -3.38
C LEU A 47 -3.96 3.88 -3.39
N ASN A 48 -4.42 4.48 -4.49
CA ASN A 48 -4.65 5.92 -4.58
C ASN A 48 -5.83 6.36 -3.69
N GLU A 49 -6.92 5.58 -3.68
CA GLU A 49 -8.06 5.80 -2.78
C GLU A 49 -7.62 5.65 -1.31
N LYS A 50 -6.92 4.56 -0.99
CA LYS A 50 -6.41 4.31 0.36
C LYS A 50 -5.44 5.40 0.85
N ALA A 51 -4.63 5.96 -0.05
CA ALA A 51 -3.72 7.05 0.28
C ALA A 51 -4.46 8.32 0.70
N ASP A 52 -5.57 8.65 0.01
CA ASP A 52 -6.41 9.79 0.34
C ASP A 52 -7.09 9.59 1.69
N GLU A 53 -7.72 8.43 1.91
CA GLU A 53 -8.38 8.08 3.18
C GLU A 53 -7.41 8.16 4.37
N ILE A 54 -6.16 7.69 4.22
CA ILE A 54 -5.14 7.81 5.26
C ILE A 54 -4.74 9.26 5.49
N ALA A 55 -4.51 10.04 4.43
CA ALA A 55 -4.12 11.45 4.54
C ALA A 55 -5.21 12.27 5.22
N GLU A 56 -6.48 12.07 4.83
CA GLU A 56 -7.63 12.68 5.48
C GLU A 56 -7.78 12.22 6.93
N ARG A 57 -7.53 10.94 7.23
CA ARG A 57 -7.55 10.46 8.63
C ARG A 57 -6.50 11.15 9.48
N ILE A 58 -5.29 11.37 8.95
CA ILE A 58 -4.23 12.13 9.63
C ILE A 58 -4.71 13.57 9.94
N LEU A 59 -5.36 14.22 8.98
CA LEU A 59 -5.94 15.57 9.16
C LEU A 59 -7.04 15.58 10.22
N MET A 60 -7.94 14.60 10.22
CA MET A 60 -9.00 14.47 11.23
C MET A 60 -8.45 14.26 12.64
N LEU A 61 -7.25 13.69 12.76
CA LEU A 61 -6.52 13.53 14.03
C LEU A 61 -5.67 14.76 14.40
N GLY A 62 -5.78 15.86 13.64
CA GLY A 62 -5.17 17.15 13.95
C GLY A 62 -3.72 17.30 13.49
N GLU A 63 -3.20 16.39 12.67
CA GLU A 63 -1.82 16.40 12.18
C GLU A 63 -1.79 16.68 10.67
N THR A 64 -0.63 17.06 10.13
CA THR A 64 -0.47 17.36 8.70
C THR A 64 0.21 16.19 7.97
N PRO A 65 -0.42 15.56 6.98
CA PRO A 65 0.24 14.52 6.18
C PRO A 65 1.31 15.13 5.27
N ALA A 66 2.38 14.38 5.03
CA ALA A 66 3.30 14.70 3.95
C ALA A 66 2.56 14.61 2.60
N HIS A 67 3.02 15.36 1.60
CA HIS A 67 2.43 15.36 0.25
C HIS A 67 3.51 15.37 -0.85
N ASN A 68 4.78 15.51 -0.47
CA ASN A 68 5.89 15.65 -1.40
C ASN A 68 6.78 14.39 -1.37
N TYR A 69 7.35 14.06 -2.54
CA TYR A 69 8.18 12.86 -2.68
C TYR A 69 9.42 12.88 -1.79
N SER A 70 10.04 14.05 -1.58
CA SER A 70 11.24 14.16 -0.74
C SER A 70 11.01 13.71 0.70
N GLU A 71 9.83 13.96 1.29
CA GLU A 71 9.50 13.47 2.62
C GLU A 71 9.14 11.98 2.58
N TYR A 72 8.35 11.53 1.61
CA TYR A 72 8.01 10.11 1.48
C TYR A 72 9.26 9.23 1.35
N LEU A 73 10.23 9.63 0.52
CA LEU A 73 11.45 8.85 0.30
C LEU A 73 12.37 8.76 1.54
N LYS A 74 12.28 9.71 2.48
CA LYS A 74 13.04 9.65 3.73
C LYS A 74 12.54 8.56 4.65
N ILE A 75 11.21 8.43 4.78
CA ILE A 75 10.61 7.55 5.78
C ILE A 75 10.15 6.22 5.20
N SER A 76 9.80 6.16 3.91
CA SER A 76 9.25 4.96 3.30
C SER A 76 10.17 3.74 3.45
N LYS A 77 9.59 2.63 3.92
CA LYS A 77 10.25 1.32 3.96
C LYS A 77 10.23 0.67 2.58
N ILE A 78 9.23 0.97 1.76
CA ILE A 78 9.18 0.58 0.35
C ILE A 78 10.13 1.49 -0.43
N LYS A 79 10.96 0.90 -1.29
CA LYS A 79 11.92 1.63 -2.12
C LYS A 79 11.42 1.74 -3.55
N GLU A 80 11.77 2.83 -4.20
CA GLU A 80 11.55 3.00 -5.63
C GLU A 80 12.23 1.87 -6.40
N THR A 81 11.55 1.39 -7.43
CA THR A 81 12.11 0.39 -8.33
C THR A 81 12.67 1.03 -9.58
N GLY A 82 13.69 0.40 -10.17
CA GLY A 82 14.00 0.62 -11.58
C GLY A 82 12.92 0.04 -12.50
N VAL A 83 13.17 0.03 -13.81
CA VAL A 83 12.24 -0.57 -14.78
C VAL A 83 12.12 -2.09 -14.54
N ILE A 84 10.88 -2.56 -14.38
CA ILE A 84 10.55 -3.98 -14.25
C ILE A 84 9.54 -4.34 -15.34
N SER A 85 9.94 -5.28 -16.20
CA SER A 85 9.10 -5.82 -17.28
C SER A 85 8.72 -7.28 -17.07
N ASP A 86 9.24 -7.92 -16.03
CA ASP A 86 9.02 -9.32 -15.70
C ASP A 86 7.84 -9.46 -14.74
N GLY A 87 6.84 -10.26 -15.12
CA GLY A 87 5.60 -10.43 -14.36
C GLY A 87 5.82 -11.06 -12.99
N ASP A 88 6.58 -12.15 -12.92
CA ASP A 88 6.86 -12.86 -11.67
C ASP A 88 7.57 -11.94 -10.66
N LYS A 89 8.55 -11.15 -11.11
CA LYS A 89 9.25 -10.17 -10.28
C LYS A 89 8.31 -9.07 -9.78
N ALA A 90 7.45 -8.53 -10.64
CA ALA A 90 6.48 -7.51 -10.24
C ALA A 90 5.48 -8.05 -9.21
N LEU A 91 4.95 -9.25 -9.43
CA LEU A 91 4.01 -9.90 -8.51
C LEU A 91 4.65 -10.21 -7.15
N GLY A 92 5.92 -10.64 -7.13
CA GLY A 92 6.68 -10.84 -5.90
C GLY A 92 6.84 -9.55 -5.09
N LEU A 93 7.18 -8.43 -5.74
CA LEU A 93 7.27 -7.14 -5.07
C LEU A 93 5.93 -6.66 -4.53
N ILE A 94 4.84 -6.84 -5.29
CA ILE A 94 3.49 -6.51 -4.84
C ILE A 94 3.15 -7.32 -3.58
N LEU A 95 3.47 -8.61 -3.56
CA LEU A 95 3.24 -9.45 -2.39
C LEU A 95 4.00 -8.93 -1.15
N ASP A 96 5.26 -8.52 -1.32
CA ASP A 96 6.08 -7.95 -0.26
C ASP A 96 5.50 -6.61 0.25
N TYR A 97 4.99 -5.76 -0.65
CA TYR A 97 4.36 -4.49 -0.29
C TYR A 97 3.13 -4.72 0.57
N TYR A 98 2.20 -5.56 0.15
CA TYR A 98 1.00 -5.88 0.92
C TYR A 98 1.33 -6.55 2.25
N GLN A 99 2.37 -7.39 2.31
CA GLN A 99 2.82 -7.95 3.59
C GLN A 99 3.36 -6.86 4.54
N SER A 100 4.06 -5.84 4.00
CA SER A 100 4.50 -4.67 4.76
C SER A 100 3.31 -3.84 5.26
N PHE A 101 2.34 -3.55 4.39
CA PHE A 101 1.13 -2.80 4.74
C PHE A 101 0.35 -3.47 5.85
N MET A 102 -0.02 -4.75 5.70
CA MET A 102 -0.77 -5.49 6.71
C MET A 102 -0.05 -5.54 8.07
N ASN A 103 1.29 -5.60 8.07
CA ASN A 103 2.07 -5.55 9.31
C ASN A 103 1.99 -4.16 9.97
N GLN A 104 2.05 -3.08 9.19
CA GLN A 104 1.92 -1.71 9.69
C GLN A 104 0.51 -1.43 10.21
N GLU A 105 -0.52 -1.86 9.46
CA GLU A 105 -1.93 -1.74 9.84
C GLU A 105 -2.23 -2.45 11.17
N LYS A 106 -1.65 -3.64 11.39
CA LYS A 106 -1.75 -4.34 12.69
C LYS A 106 -1.10 -3.57 13.84
N GLU A 107 0.00 -2.86 13.59
CA GLU A 107 0.63 -2.01 14.61
C GLU A 107 -0.12 -0.69 14.83
N ILE A 108 -0.79 -0.17 13.80
CA ILE A 108 -1.70 0.98 13.90
C ILE A 108 -2.95 0.60 14.71
N LEU A 109 -3.53 -0.59 14.48
CA LEU A 109 -4.65 -1.10 15.28
C LEU A 109 -4.34 -1.10 16.78
N LYS A 110 -3.16 -1.60 17.15
CA LYS A 110 -2.72 -1.63 18.55
C LYS A 110 -2.65 -0.22 19.14
N SER A 111 -2.05 0.74 18.43
CA SER A 111 -1.92 2.10 18.95
C SER A 111 -3.25 2.87 18.92
N ALA A 112 -4.11 2.63 17.94
CA ALA A 112 -5.45 3.22 17.89
C ALA A 112 -6.30 2.71 19.06
N ALA A 113 -6.22 1.41 19.40
CA ALA A 113 -6.87 0.84 20.57
C ALA A 113 -6.35 1.43 21.89
N GLU A 114 -5.05 1.70 22.02
CA GLU A 114 -4.47 2.42 23.18
C GLU A 114 -5.07 3.83 23.36
N ASN A 115 -5.63 4.43 22.31
CA ASN A 115 -6.20 5.77 22.30
C ASN A 115 -7.73 5.80 22.13
N GLU A 116 -8.41 4.64 22.21
CA GLU A 116 -9.86 4.52 21.98
C GLU A 116 -10.32 5.11 20.63
N ASP A 117 -9.46 5.05 19.61
CA ASP A 117 -9.71 5.58 18.26
C ASP A 117 -10.42 4.54 17.38
N GLU A 118 -11.72 4.37 17.63
CA GLU A 118 -12.57 3.39 16.94
C GLU A 118 -12.63 3.61 15.42
N VAL A 119 -12.48 4.85 14.95
CA VAL A 119 -12.54 5.17 13.51
C VAL A 119 -11.28 4.69 12.79
N THR A 120 -10.09 4.93 13.37
CA THR A 120 -8.85 4.38 12.79
C THR A 120 -8.84 2.85 12.90
N ILE A 121 -9.40 2.28 13.98
CA ILE A 121 -9.54 0.82 14.12
C ILE A 121 -10.39 0.24 13.00
N ALA A 122 -11.57 0.81 12.74
CA ALA A 122 -12.45 0.38 11.65
C ALA A 122 -11.73 0.44 10.30
N LEU A 123 -11.10 1.58 9.98
CA LEU A 123 -10.38 1.78 8.71
C LEU A 123 -9.29 0.69 8.48
N MET A 124 -8.44 0.47 9.47
CA MET A 124 -7.36 -0.53 9.35
C MET A 124 -7.90 -1.97 9.31
N THR A 125 -9.03 -2.24 9.97
CA THR A 125 -9.68 -3.57 9.94
C THR A 125 -10.25 -3.87 8.56
N ASP A 126 -10.88 -2.89 7.91
CA ASP A 126 -11.42 -3.04 6.57
C ASP A 126 -10.31 -3.23 5.54
N TYR A 127 -9.21 -2.48 5.64
CA TYR A 127 -8.03 -2.68 4.80
C TYR A 127 -7.48 -4.10 4.95
N LEU A 128 -7.22 -4.56 6.17
CA LEU A 128 -6.68 -5.91 6.41
C LEU A 128 -7.55 -7.00 5.78
N LYS A 129 -8.87 -6.89 5.92
CA LYS A 129 -9.83 -7.84 5.33
C LYS A 129 -9.72 -7.90 3.81
N GLU A 130 -9.64 -6.75 3.14
CA GLU A 130 -9.48 -6.67 1.69
C GLU A 130 -8.12 -7.21 1.24
N GLN A 131 -7.06 -6.82 1.93
CA GLN A 131 -5.68 -7.18 1.62
C GLN A 131 -5.40 -8.66 1.83
N GLU A 132 -5.94 -9.29 2.87
CA GLU A 132 -5.80 -10.74 3.10
C GLU A 132 -6.45 -11.54 1.95
N LYS A 133 -7.62 -11.10 1.48
CA LYS A 133 -8.29 -11.71 0.32
C LYS A 133 -7.46 -11.49 -0.96
N PHE A 134 -6.97 -10.28 -1.18
CA PHE A 134 -6.12 -9.96 -2.33
C PHE A 134 -4.85 -10.83 -2.34
N VAL A 135 -4.15 -10.92 -1.21
CA VAL A 135 -2.94 -11.72 -1.04
C VAL A 135 -3.20 -13.20 -1.29
N TRP A 136 -4.34 -13.74 -0.83
CA TRP A 136 -4.74 -15.11 -1.15
C TRP A 136 -4.90 -15.31 -2.67
N MET A 137 -5.64 -14.43 -3.36
CA MET A 137 -5.84 -14.52 -4.81
C MET A 137 -4.52 -14.38 -5.58
N LEU A 138 -3.65 -13.47 -5.16
CA LEU A 138 -2.34 -13.25 -5.76
C LEU A 138 -1.44 -14.49 -5.59
N LYS A 139 -1.39 -15.08 -4.40
CA LYS A 139 -0.65 -16.33 -4.16
C LYS A 139 -1.19 -17.49 -4.98
N ALA A 140 -2.51 -17.60 -5.13
CA ALA A 140 -3.14 -18.62 -5.97
C ALA A 140 -2.78 -18.43 -7.45
N PHE A 141 -2.75 -17.19 -7.93
CA PHE A 141 -2.33 -16.87 -9.29
C PHE A 141 -0.85 -17.23 -9.55
N MET A 142 0.02 -17.01 -8.56
CA MET A 142 1.45 -17.34 -8.64
C MET A 142 1.77 -18.82 -8.39
N SER A 143 0.83 -19.61 -7.86
CA SER A 143 1.03 -21.03 -7.59
C SER A 143 0.93 -21.84 -8.90
N LYS A 144 1.88 -22.76 -9.08
CA LYS A 144 1.93 -23.68 -10.23
C LYS A 144 1.06 -24.91 -10.02
#